data_AF-A0A381Z0P0-F1
#
_entry.id   AF-A0A381Z0P0-F1
#
_cell.length_a   1.000
_cell.length_b   1.000
_cell.length_c   1.000
_cell.angle_alpha   90.00
_cell.angle_beta   90.00
_cell.angle_gamma   90.00
#
_symmetry.space_group_name_H-M   'P 1'
#
loop_
_entity.id
_entity.type
_entity.pdbx_description
1 polymer ?
#
loop_
_entity_poly.entity_id
_entity_poly.type
_entity_poly.pdbx_seq_one_letter_code
_entity_poly.pdbx_strand_id
1 'polypeptide(L)'
;VRIRFVSSLNRELRQQRMDPKPLSTAEWAEVGNALKFLWLALGFALIAGPSLLTAHAILPSVIDTKTVPARWARFRAPLYVVGITCVAGIFFALFMASQNTDFLHDMYSRWWQ
;
A
#
# COMPACT_ATOMS: atom_id res chain seq x y z
N VAL A 1 -23.76 -1.42 -51.40
CA VAL A 1 -22.57 -0.59 -51.03
C VAL A 1 -22.81 0.21 -49.74
N ARG A 2 -23.89 1.00 -49.63
CA ARG A 2 -24.20 1.86 -48.46
C ARG A 2 -24.25 1.14 -47.10
N ILE A 3 -24.87 -0.04 -47.02
CA ILE A 3 -25.01 -0.80 -45.75
C ILE A 3 -23.66 -1.30 -45.22
N ARG A 4 -22.76 -1.70 -46.13
CA ARG A 4 -21.42 -2.19 -45.77
C ARG A 4 -20.55 -1.06 -45.20
N PHE A 5 -20.67 0.15 -45.76
CA PHE A 5 -20.00 1.36 -45.26
C PHE A 5 -20.51 1.80 -43.88
N VAL A 6 -21.82 1.75 -43.63
CA VAL A 6 -22.38 2.05 -42.30
C VAL A 6 -21.91 1.02 -41.27
N SER A 7 -21.82 -0.25 -41.68
CA SER A 7 -21.34 -1.33 -40.79
C SER A 7 -19.86 -1.20 -40.44
N SER A 8 -19.01 -0.73 -41.37
CA SER A 8 -17.59 -0.50 -41.09
C SER A 8 -17.40 0.72 -40.20
N LEU A 9 -18.11 1.82 -40.46
CA LEU A 9 -18.06 3.02 -39.62
C LEU A 9 -18.48 2.72 -38.18
N ASN A 10 -19.57 1.97 -38.00
CA ASN A 10 -20.04 1.59 -36.66
C ASN A 10 -19.06 0.64 -35.94
N ARG A 11 -18.28 -0.15 -36.70
CA ARG A 11 -17.23 -1.01 -36.14
C ARG A 11 -16.04 -0.19 -35.67
N GLU A 12 -15.61 0.82 -36.43
CA GLU A 12 -14.52 1.71 -36.02
C GLU A 12 -14.89 2.61 -34.84
N LEU A 13 -16.12 3.12 -34.80
CA LEU A 13 -16.63 3.90 -33.65
C LEU A 13 -16.73 3.05 -32.37
N ARG A 14 -17.04 1.75 -32.50
CA ARG A 14 -16.97 0.82 -31.38
C ARG A 14 -15.54 0.54 -30.96
N GLN A 15 -14.62 0.46 -31.92
CA GLN A 15 -13.21 0.21 -31.65
C GLN A 15 -12.55 1.40 -30.93
N GLN A 16 -12.81 2.64 -31.35
CA GLN A 16 -12.39 3.84 -30.62
C GLN A 16 -12.97 3.95 -29.20
N ARG A 17 -14.17 3.41 -28.96
CA ARG A 17 -14.76 3.36 -27.62
C ARG A 17 -14.11 2.30 -26.70
N MET A 18 -13.53 1.26 -27.30
CA MET A 18 -12.95 0.11 -26.60
C MET A 18 -11.43 0.17 -26.48
N ASP A 19 -10.76 1.03 -27.26
CA ASP A 19 -9.32 1.26 -27.16
C ASP A 19 -9.02 2.09 -25.91
N PRO A 20 -8.36 1.50 -24.89
CA PRO A 20 -7.93 2.26 -23.73
C PRO A 20 -6.90 3.28 -24.21
N LYS A 21 -7.13 4.56 -23.89
CA LYS A 21 -6.08 5.58 -24.02
C LYS A 21 -4.86 5.04 -23.26
N PRO A 22 -3.70 4.82 -23.92
CA PRO A 22 -2.53 4.31 -23.24
C PRO A 22 -2.20 5.26 -22.09
N LEU A 23 -2.14 4.73 -20.87
CA LEU A 23 -1.64 5.47 -19.71
C LEU A 23 -0.29 6.08 -20.08
N SER A 24 -0.19 7.39 -19.97
CA SER A 24 1.03 8.14 -20.20
C SER A 24 2.10 7.71 -19.20
N THR A 25 3.36 7.91 -19.56
CA THR A 25 4.51 7.62 -18.67
C THR A 25 4.44 8.38 -17.34
N ALA A 26 3.76 9.52 -17.30
CA ALA A 26 3.55 10.31 -16.09
C ALA A 26 2.58 9.61 -15.11
N GLU A 27 1.44 9.12 -15.60
CA GLU A 27 0.46 8.39 -14.78
C GLU A 27 1.06 7.08 -14.22
N TRP A 28 1.88 6.38 -15.00
CA TRP A 28 2.62 5.21 -14.51
C TRP A 28 3.64 5.53 -13.41
N ALA A 29 4.26 6.72 -13.46
CA ALA A 29 5.19 7.15 -12.42
C ALA A 29 4.47 7.43 -11.10
N GLU A 30 3.28 8.03 -11.16
CA GLU A 30 2.44 8.29 -9.97
C GLU A 30 1.95 7.00 -9.32
N VAL A 31 1.45 6.04 -10.12
CA VAL A 31 1.07 4.69 -9.64
C VAL A 31 2.26 4.00 -8.98
N GLY A 32 3.43 4.03 -9.64
CA GLY A 32 4.64 3.42 -9.12
C GLY A 32 5.10 4.06 -7.80
N ASN A 33 4.89 5.37 -7.63
CA ASN A 33 5.24 6.08 -6.41
C ASN A 33 4.26 5.76 -5.26
N ALA A 34 2.95 5.69 -5.52
CA ALA A 34 1.96 5.24 -4.54
C ALA A 34 2.25 3.80 -4.08
N LEU A 35 2.60 2.92 -5.02
CA LEU A 35 2.97 1.53 -4.72
C LEU A 35 4.22 1.43 -3.84
N LYS A 36 5.24 2.28 -4.06
CA LYS A 36 6.43 2.32 -3.19
C LYS A 36 6.07 2.67 -1.74
N PHE A 37 5.15 3.61 -1.52
CA PHE A 37 4.70 3.95 -0.17
C PHE A 37 3.91 2.80 0.48
N LEU A 38 3.12 2.05 -0.28
CA LEU A 38 2.46 0.84 0.23
C LEU A 38 3.47 -0.25 0.61
N TRP A 39 4.51 -0.46 -0.19
CA TRP A 39 5.61 -1.36 0.16
C TRP A 39 6.37 -0.90 1.41
N LEU A 40 6.58 0.41 1.55
CA LEU A 40 7.19 1.00 2.74
C LEU A 40 6.34 0.74 3.99
N ALA A 41 5.02 0.95 3.89
CA ALA A 41 4.07 0.67 4.96
C ALA A 41 4.06 -0.83 5.33
N LEU A 42 4.10 -1.72 4.34
CA LEU A 42 4.21 -3.16 4.55
C LEU A 42 5.50 -3.53 5.27
N GLY A 43 6.64 -2.94 4.86
CA GLY A 43 7.93 -3.15 5.52
C GLY A 43 7.88 -2.74 6.99
N PHE A 44 7.28 -1.59 7.30
CA PHE A 44 7.09 -1.17 8.69
C PHE A 44 6.14 -2.09 9.46
N ALA A 45 5.06 -2.58 8.84
CA ALA A 45 4.13 -3.51 9.48
C ALA A 45 4.81 -4.85 9.83
N LEU A 46 5.66 -5.37 8.94
CA LEU A 46 6.43 -6.60 9.18
C LEU A 46 7.45 -6.48 10.30
N ILE A 47 7.93 -5.26 10.61
CA ILE A 47 8.84 -5.02 11.74
C ILE A 47 8.05 -4.71 13.01
N ALA A 48 7.00 -3.89 12.90
CA ALA A 48 6.17 -3.49 14.03
C ALA A 48 5.47 -4.68 14.68
N GLY A 49 4.93 -5.61 13.88
CA GLY A 49 4.22 -6.79 14.36
C GLY A 49 5.08 -7.63 15.31
N PRO A 50 6.18 -8.25 14.83
CA PRO A 50 7.06 -9.05 15.67
C PRO A 50 7.65 -8.25 16.84
N SER A 51 8.00 -6.98 16.65
CA SER A 51 8.56 -6.14 17.71
C SER A 51 7.58 -5.94 18.88
N LEU A 52 6.33 -5.57 18.59
CA LEU A 52 5.29 -5.38 19.61
C LEU A 52 4.87 -6.70 20.24
N LEU A 53 4.73 -7.76 19.45
CA LEU A 53 4.37 -9.10 19.92
C LEU A 53 5.45 -9.66 20.86
N THR A 54 6.72 -9.42 20.52
CA THR A 54 7.86 -9.79 21.38
C THR A 54 7.87 -8.99 22.68
N ALA A 55 7.63 -7.68 22.62
CA ALA A 55 7.60 -6.81 23.81
C ALA A 55 6.44 -7.10 24.77
N HIS A 56 5.28 -7.47 24.21
CA HIS A 56 4.02 -7.61 24.94
C HIS A 56 3.71 -9.05 25.38
N ALA A 57 4.04 -10.06 24.58
CA ALA A 57 3.70 -11.45 24.88
C ALA A 57 4.93 -12.31 25.20
N ILE A 58 5.98 -12.25 24.37
CA ILE A 58 7.14 -13.16 24.51
C ILE A 58 7.99 -12.77 25.72
N LEU A 59 8.42 -11.52 25.84
CA LEU A 59 9.26 -11.09 26.96
C LEU A 59 8.65 -11.35 28.34
N PRO A 60 7.38 -10.99 28.64
CA PRO A 60 6.80 -11.29 29.94
C PRO A 60 6.69 -12.80 30.19
N SER A 61 6.32 -13.60 29.19
CA SER A 61 6.22 -15.06 29.32
C SER A 61 7.56 -15.71 29.70
N VAL A 62 8.65 -15.27 29.08
CA VAL A 62 10.00 -15.82 29.31
C VAL A 62 10.63 -15.33 30.62
N ILE A 63 10.27 -14.12 31.08
CA ILE A 63 10.70 -13.60 32.38
C ILE A 63 9.98 -14.32 33.52
N ASP A 64 8.66 -14.57 33.37
CA ASP A 64 7.84 -15.22 34.40
C ASP A 64 8.24 -16.69 34.63
N THR A 65 8.60 -17.39 33.55
CA THR A 65 9.15 -18.75 33.58
C THR A 65 10.60 -18.83 34.09
N LYS A 66 11.21 -17.71 34.50
CA LYS A 66 12.60 -17.59 34.99
C LYS A 66 13.67 -18.12 34.03
N THR A 67 13.33 -18.35 32.77
CA THR A 67 14.26 -18.84 31.76
C THR A 67 15.31 -17.77 31.41
N VAL A 68 14.96 -16.50 31.60
CA VAL A 68 15.83 -15.35 31.38
C VAL A 68 15.78 -14.40 32.59
N PRO A 69 16.92 -13.87 33.08
CA PRO A 69 16.95 -13.02 34.26
C PRO A 69 16.19 -11.71 34.06
N ALA A 70 15.55 -11.21 35.13
CA ALA A 70 14.71 -10.01 35.13
C ALA A 70 15.38 -8.74 34.57
N ARG A 71 16.72 -8.70 34.48
CA ARG A 71 17.50 -7.66 33.80
C ARG A 71 17.06 -7.44 32.35
N TRP A 72 16.58 -8.49 31.68
CA TRP A 72 16.10 -8.42 30.31
C TRP A 72 14.77 -7.67 30.15
N ALA A 73 14.05 -7.39 31.25
CA ALA A 73 12.89 -6.50 31.23
C ALA A 73 13.24 -5.10 30.70
N ARG A 74 14.51 -4.67 30.78
CA ARG A 74 14.96 -3.39 30.22
C ARG A 74 14.90 -3.35 28.69
N PHE A 75 14.94 -4.49 28.00
CA PHE A 75 14.76 -4.56 26.54
C PHE A 75 13.32 -4.31 26.10
N ARG A 76 12.33 -4.35 27.00
CA ARG A 76 10.94 -4.00 26.67
C ARG A 76 10.83 -2.57 26.15
N ALA A 77 11.52 -1.63 26.80
CA ALA A 77 11.49 -0.21 26.44
C ALA A 77 11.95 0.07 24.99
N PRO A 78 13.14 -0.37 24.54
CA PRO A 78 13.56 -0.17 23.15
C PRO A 78 12.67 -0.91 22.14
N LEU A 79 12.18 -2.12 22.46
CA LEU A 79 11.24 -2.81 21.56
C LEU A 79 9.92 -2.04 21.39
N TYR A 80 9.38 -1.46 22.47
CA TYR A 80 8.20 -0.59 22.37
C TYR A 80 8.49 0.68 21.56
N VAL A 81 9.65 1.32 21.77
CA VAL A 81 10.03 2.51 20.99
C VAL A 81 10.13 2.18 19.51
N VAL A 82 10.77 1.06 19.15
CA VAL A 82 10.85 0.61 17.74
C VAL A 82 9.46 0.30 17.20
N GLY A 83 8.64 -0.46 17.93
CA GLY A 83 7.29 -0.81 17.52
C GLY A 83 6.40 0.42 17.27
N ILE A 84 6.38 1.37 18.19
CA ILE A 84 5.60 2.61 18.08
C ILE A 84 6.12 3.49 16.94
N THR A 85 7.45 3.59 16.79
CA THR A 85 8.06 4.36 15.69
C THR A 85 7.69 3.77 14.33
N CYS A 86 7.71 2.43 14.20
CA CYS A 86 7.26 1.76 12.98
C CYS A 86 5.76 1.98 12.74
N VAL A 87 4.91 1.95 13.77
CA VAL A 87 3.48 2.26 13.65
C VAL A 87 3.26 3.69 13.14
N ALA A 88 3.97 4.68 13.71
CA ALA A 88 3.93 6.05 13.20
C ALA A 88 4.40 6.13 11.73
N GLY A 89 5.44 5.36 11.37
CA GLY A 89 5.91 5.21 10.00
C GLY A 89 4.86 4.63 9.04
N ILE A 90 4.04 3.68 9.49
CA ILE A 90 2.91 3.13 8.72
C ILE A 90 1.89 4.24 8.43
N PHE A 91 1.46 4.99 9.45
CA PHE A 91 0.51 6.08 9.26
C PHE A 91 1.07 7.16 8.33
N PHE A 92 2.35 7.51 8.46
CA PHE A 92 3.02 8.45 7.57
C PHE A 92 3.06 7.94 6.12
N ALA A 93 3.42 6.68 5.91
CA ALA A 93 3.48 6.05 4.59
C ALA A 93 2.09 6.00 3.93
N LEU A 94 1.05 5.65 4.69
CA LEU A 94 -0.33 5.65 4.21
C LEU A 94 -0.85 7.05 3.90
N PHE A 95 -0.50 8.05 4.72
CA PHE A 95 -0.83 9.44 4.44
C PHE A 95 -0.19 9.93 3.14
N MET A 96 1.09 9.65 2.93
CA MET A 96 1.81 9.96 1.69
C MET A 96 1.22 9.22 0.48
N ALA A 97 0.83 7.95 0.64
CA ALA A 97 0.14 7.21 -0.40
C ALA A 97 -1.22 7.85 -0.74
N SER A 98 -1.98 8.31 0.26
CA SER A 98 -3.27 8.97 0.07
C SER A 98 -3.16 10.28 -0.72
N GLN A 99 -2.09 11.05 -0.53
CA GLN A 99 -1.86 12.28 -1.32
C GLN A 99 -1.55 11.98 -2.79
N ASN A 100 -1.10 10.76 -3.11
CA ASN A 100 -0.76 10.36 -4.47
C ASN A 100 -1.86 9.49 -5.10
N THR A 101 -3.12 9.74 -4.74
CA THR A 101 -4.30 8.96 -5.15
C THR A 101 -5.03 9.59 -6.34
N ASP A 102 -4.57 10.73 -6.85
CA ASP A 102 -5.21 11.44 -7.96
C ASP A 102 -5.38 10.55 -9.20
N PHE A 103 -4.41 9.67 -9.47
CA PHE A 103 -4.52 8.65 -10.54
C PHE A 103 -5.72 7.70 -10.38
N LEU A 104 -6.16 7.40 -9.15
CA LEU A 104 -7.34 6.56 -8.93
C LEU A 104 -8.58 7.27 -9.41
N HIS A 105 -8.68 8.60 -9.24
CA HIS A 105 -9.83 9.37 -9.70
C HIS A 105 -9.93 9.35 -11.22
N ASP A 106 -8.80 9.51 -11.91
CA ASP A 106 -8.73 9.47 -13.38
C ASP A 106 -9.04 8.08 -13.93
N MET A 107 -8.52 7.01 -13.31
CA MET A 107 -8.83 5.63 -13.71
C MET A 107 -10.28 5.21 -13.41
N TYR A 108 -10.84 5.59 -12.26
CA TYR A 108 -12.17 5.15 -11.84
C TYR A 108 -13.32 5.97 -12.41
N SER A 109 -13.08 7.22 -12.85
CA SER A 109 -14.10 8.04 -13.52
C SER A 109 -14.74 7.34 -14.72
N ARG A 110 -13.99 6.45 -15.38
CA ARG A 110 -14.42 5.66 -16.53
C ARG A 110 -15.43 4.54 -16.20
N TRP A 111 -15.47 4.05 -14.96
CA TRP A 111 -16.31 2.89 -14.58
C TRP A 111 -17.70 3.26 -14.05
N TRP A 112 -17.88 4.50 -13.57
CA TRP A 112 -19.14 5.00 -13.03
C TRP A 112 -19.90 5.95 -14.00
N GLN A 113 -19.52 5.94 -15.28
CA GLN A 113 -20.27 6.56 -16.40
C GLN A 113 -20.97 5.48 -17.23
#